data_AF-A0A7I2V2I2-F1
#
_entry.id   AF-A0A7I2V2I2-F1
#
_cell.length_a   1.000
_cell.length_b   1.000
_cell.length_c   1.000
_cell.angle_alpha   90.00
_cell.angle_beta   90.00
_cell.angle_gamma   90.00
#
_symmetry.space_group_name_H-M   'P 1'
#
loop_
_entity.id
_entity.type
_entity.pdbx_description
1 polymer ?
#
loop_
_entity_poly.entity_id
_entity_poly.type
_entity_poly.pdbx_seq_one_letter_code
_entity_poly.pdbx_strand_id
1 'polypeptide(L)'
;MKTPWKVLLGLLGAAALVTIITVPVVLLNKGTDDATADSRKTYTLTDYLKNTYRLKLYSLRWISDHEYLYKQENNILVFNAEYGNSSVFLENSTFDEFGHSINDYSISPDGQFILLEYNYVKQWRHSYTASYDIYDLNKRQLITEERIPNNTQWVTWSPVGHKLAYVWNNDIYVKIEPNLPSYRITWTGKEDIIYNGITDWVYEEEVFSAYSALWWSPNGTFLAYAQFNDTEVPLIEYSFYSDESLQYPKTVRVPYPKAGAVNPTVKFFVVNTDSLSSVTNATSIQITAPASMLIG
;
A
#
# COMPACT_ATOMS: atom_id res chain seq x y z
N MET A 1 64.37 -23.96 66.60
CA MET A 1 64.05 -25.22 65.87
C MET A 1 62.60 -25.60 66.16
N LYS A 2 61.64 -25.40 65.23
CA LYS A 2 60.28 -26.04 65.16
C LYS A 2 59.27 -25.35 64.19
N THR A 3 59.73 -24.63 63.16
CA THR A 3 58.84 -23.83 62.30
C THR A 3 58.72 -24.26 60.83
N PRO A 4 59.76 -24.72 60.10
CA PRO A 4 59.61 -24.96 58.66
C PRO A 4 58.73 -26.19 58.35
N TRP A 5 58.79 -27.24 59.16
CA TRP A 5 58.00 -28.46 58.96
C TRP A 5 56.48 -28.24 59.14
N LYS A 6 56.09 -27.39 60.09
CA LYS A 6 54.67 -27.06 60.31
C LYS A 6 54.09 -26.22 59.17
N VAL A 7 54.90 -25.32 58.61
CA VAL A 7 54.52 -24.53 57.42
C VAL A 7 54.38 -25.45 56.20
N LEU A 8 55.32 -26.39 56.01
CA LEU A 8 55.27 -27.33 54.89
C LEU A 8 54.06 -28.27 54.97
N LEU A 9 53.73 -28.79 56.16
CA LEU A 9 52.52 -29.58 56.39
C LEU A 9 51.24 -28.76 56.22
N GLY A 10 51.24 -27.49 56.63
CA GLY A 10 50.12 -26.57 56.41
C GLY A 10 49.89 -26.29 54.92
N LEU A 11 50.96 -26.08 54.14
CA LEU A 11 50.89 -25.89 52.69
C LEU A 11 50.45 -27.16 51.96
N LEU A 12 50.93 -28.34 52.37
CA LEU A 12 50.48 -29.62 51.83
C LEU A 12 49.01 -29.90 52.17
N GLY A 13 48.58 -29.57 53.39
CA GLY A 13 47.18 -29.67 53.80
C GLY A 13 46.28 -28.74 52.99
N ALA A 14 46.70 -27.49 52.77
CA ALA A 14 45.97 -26.53 51.94
C ALA A 14 45.90 -26.99 50.47
N ALA A 15 47.02 -27.47 49.91
CA ALA A 15 47.05 -28.01 48.55
C ALA A 15 46.13 -29.23 48.41
N ALA A 16 46.16 -30.17 49.36
CA ALA A 16 45.27 -31.33 49.35
C ALA A 16 43.79 -30.91 49.44
N LEU A 17 43.47 -29.92 50.28
CA LEU A 17 42.10 -29.42 50.44
C LEU A 17 41.61 -28.71 49.17
N VAL A 18 42.47 -27.92 48.52
CA VAL A 18 42.18 -27.32 47.21
C VAL A 18 41.92 -28.40 46.17
N THR A 19 42.75 -29.43 46.08
CA THR A 19 42.56 -30.55 45.13
C THR A 19 41.26 -31.32 45.41
N ILE A 20 40.95 -31.60 46.68
CA ILE A 20 39.73 -32.31 47.10
C ILE A 20 38.47 -31.50 46.82
N ILE A 21 38.53 -30.17 46.77
CA ILE A 21 37.37 -29.33 46.41
C ILE A 21 37.29 -29.14 44.89
N THR A 22 38.41 -28.82 44.26
CA THR A 22 38.45 -28.49 42.83
C THR A 22 38.15 -29.68 41.93
N VAL A 23 38.67 -30.88 42.25
CA VAL A 23 38.47 -32.06 41.40
C VAL A 23 36.98 -32.48 41.36
N PRO A 24 36.26 -32.60 42.49
CA PRO A 24 34.82 -32.86 42.47
C PRO A 24 34.01 -31.74 41.83
N VAL A 25 34.36 -30.45 42.05
CA VAL A 25 33.65 -29.34 41.39
C VAL A 25 33.82 -29.40 39.88
N VAL A 26 35.02 -29.68 39.39
CA VAL A 26 35.27 -29.86 37.95
C VAL A 26 34.55 -31.08 37.41
N LEU A 27 34.54 -32.21 38.14
CA LEU A 27 33.84 -33.43 37.73
C LEU A 27 32.31 -33.28 37.77
N LEU A 28 31.76 -32.56 38.75
CA LEU A 28 30.34 -32.26 38.87
C LEU A 28 29.88 -31.27 37.79
N ASN A 29 30.69 -30.26 37.46
CA ASN A 29 30.40 -29.37 36.32
C ASN A 29 30.59 -30.07 34.96
N LYS A 30 31.45 -31.09 34.87
CA LYS A 30 31.59 -31.88 33.63
C LYS A 30 30.34 -32.69 33.31
N GLY A 31 29.50 -32.99 34.30
CA GLY A 31 28.28 -33.79 34.16
C GLY A 31 27.07 -33.04 33.58
N THR A 32 27.18 -31.73 33.31
CA THR A 32 26.11 -30.94 32.68
C THR A 32 26.36 -30.60 31.22
N ASP A 33 27.56 -30.85 30.69
CA ASP A 33 27.93 -30.52 29.30
C ASP A 33 27.70 -31.68 28.30
N ASP A 34 27.33 -32.88 28.78
CA ASP A 34 27.04 -34.06 27.95
C ASP A 34 25.55 -34.18 27.55
N ALA A 35 24.75 -33.12 27.75
CA ALA A 35 23.55 -32.95 26.94
C ALA A 35 24.01 -32.53 25.55
N THR A 36 24.11 -33.48 24.61
CA THR A 36 24.46 -33.26 23.19
C THR A 36 23.94 -31.90 22.74
N ALA A 37 24.84 -30.92 22.58
CA ALA A 37 24.45 -29.55 22.22
C ALA A 37 23.60 -29.63 20.95
N ASP A 38 22.36 -29.16 21.03
CA ASP A 38 21.43 -29.19 19.91
C ASP A 38 22.02 -28.37 18.76
N SER A 39 22.50 -29.07 17.72
CA SER A 39 23.19 -28.47 16.58
C SER A 39 22.25 -27.80 15.58
N ARG A 40 20.94 -27.84 15.85
CA ARG A 40 19.93 -27.20 15.01
C ARG A 40 19.99 -25.68 15.17
N LYS A 41 19.89 -24.98 14.03
CA LYS A 41 19.77 -23.52 14.01
C LYS A 41 18.37 -23.12 14.44
N THR A 42 18.27 -22.13 15.31
CA THR A 42 17.00 -21.47 15.66
C THR A 42 16.72 -20.33 14.69
N TYR A 43 15.46 -19.90 14.63
CA TYR A 43 15.07 -18.72 13.86
C TYR A 43 15.53 -17.47 14.61
N THR A 44 16.45 -16.71 14.01
CA THR A 44 17.06 -15.54 14.66
C THR A 44 16.34 -14.25 14.30
N LEU A 45 16.56 -13.20 15.09
CA LEU A 45 16.15 -11.84 14.71
C LEU A 45 16.76 -11.42 13.37
N THR A 46 17.98 -11.86 13.07
CA THR A 46 18.62 -11.59 11.77
C THR A 46 17.86 -12.27 10.63
N ASP A 47 17.36 -13.48 10.82
CA ASP A 47 16.56 -14.17 9.82
C ASP A 47 15.23 -13.46 9.53
N TYR A 48 14.61 -12.92 10.57
CA TYR A 48 13.43 -12.07 10.47
C TYR A 48 13.71 -10.78 9.70
N LEU A 49 14.68 -9.99 10.18
CA LEU A 49 14.97 -8.67 9.60
C LEU A 49 15.52 -8.74 8.17
N LYS A 50 16.25 -9.80 7.82
CA LYS A 50 16.75 -10.02 6.45
C LYS A 50 15.75 -10.72 5.54
N ASN A 51 14.61 -11.15 6.07
CA ASN A 51 13.65 -11.99 5.35
C ASN A 51 14.36 -13.22 4.71
N THR A 52 15.21 -13.91 5.48
CA THR A 52 16.00 -15.06 5.00
C THR A 52 15.10 -16.17 4.48
N TYR A 53 14.01 -16.44 5.21
CA TYR A 53 13.02 -17.46 4.87
C TYR A 53 11.81 -16.80 4.20
N ARG A 54 11.96 -16.45 2.92
CA ARG A 54 10.91 -15.76 2.16
C ARG A 54 9.68 -16.65 1.96
N LEU A 55 8.51 -16.12 2.30
CA LEU A 55 7.24 -16.72 1.91
C LEU A 55 7.01 -16.49 0.41
N LYS A 56 6.78 -17.57 -0.33
CA LYS A 56 6.34 -17.49 -1.73
C LYS A 56 4.83 -17.37 -1.75
N LEU A 57 4.34 -16.29 -2.35
CA LEU A 57 2.92 -16.03 -2.56
C LEU A 57 2.63 -16.09 -4.07
N TYR A 58 1.47 -16.61 -4.44
CA TYR A 58 1.01 -16.63 -5.83
C TYR A 58 -0.13 -15.61 -5.98
N SER A 59 0.24 -14.35 -6.21
CA SER A 59 -0.72 -13.26 -6.38
C SER A 59 -1.10 -13.16 -7.86
N LEU A 60 -2.27 -13.69 -8.23
CA LEU A 60 -2.83 -13.62 -9.57
C LEU A 60 -3.95 -12.59 -9.67
N ARG A 61 -4.26 -12.13 -10.89
CA ARG A 61 -5.38 -11.22 -11.17
C ARG A 61 -6.22 -11.77 -12.31
N TRP A 62 -7.48 -12.10 -12.04
CA TRP A 62 -8.42 -12.54 -13.08
C TRP A 62 -8.70 -11.43 -14.07
N ILE A 63 -8.71 -11.76 -15.36
CA ILE A 63 -9.08 -10.85 -16.46
C ILE A 63 -10.25 -11.37 -17.28
N SER A 64 -10.57 -12.66 -17.15
CA SER A 64 -11.77 -13.29 -17.70
C SER A 64 -12.17 -14.46 -16.81
N ASP A 65 -13.24 -15.17 -17.18
CA ASP A 65 -13.71 -16.37 -16.49
C ASP A 65 -12.68 -17.52 -16.53
N HIS A 66 -11.68 -17.46 -17.42
CA HIS A 66 -10.75 -18.57 -17.67
C HIS A 66 -9.29 -18.13 -17.71
N GLU A 67 -9.02 -16.82 -17.63
CA GLU A 67 -7.67 -16.28 -17.77
C GLU A 67 -7.31 -15.37 -16.61
N TYR A 68 -6.06 -15.49 -16.17
CA TYR A 68 -5.49 -14.63 -15.14
C TYR A 68 -4.09 -14.19 -15.51
N LEU A 69 -3.72 -13.03 -14.98
CA LEU A 69 -2.38 -12.48 -15.09
C LEU A 69 -1.53 -12.89 -13.90
N TYR A 70 -0.26 -13.15 -14.17
CA TYR A 70 0.74 -13.42 -13.16
C TYR A 70 2.08 -12.80 -13.54
N LYS A 71 2.69 -12.04 -12.62
CA LYS A 71 3.99 -11.42 -12.84
C LYS A 71 5.10 -12.43 -12.52
N GLN A 72 5.94 -12.73 -13.50
CA GLN A 72 7.08 -13.64 -13.35
C GLN A 72 8.31 -13.03 -14.03
N GLU A 73 9.42 -12.91 -13.29
CA GLU A 73 10.71 -12.41 -13.83
C GLU A 73 10.57 -11.05 -14.55
N ASN A 74 9.71 -10.17 -14.00
CA ASN A 74 9.31 -8.87 -14.55
C ASN A 74 8.50 -8.90 -15.85
N ASN A 75 8.23 -10.07 -16.42
CA ASN A 75 7.21 -10.22 -17.46
C ASN A 75 5.83 -10.31 -16.82
N ILE A 76 4.81 -9.86 -17.55
CA ILE A 76 3.42 -10.17 -17.24
C ILE A 76 3.03 -11.33 -18.16
N LEU A 77 2.63 -12.45 -17.57
CA LEU A 77 2.13 -13.62 -18.28
C LEU A 77 0.62 -13.68 -18.15
N VAL A 78 -0.05 -14.15 -19.21
CA VAL A 78 -1.43 -14.61 -19.13
C VAL A 78 -1.43 -16.13 -19.06
N PHE A 79 -2.21 -16.67 -18.14
CA PHE A 79 -2.41 -18.10 -17.94
C PHE A 79 -3.87 -18.44 -18.25
N ASN A 80 -4.08 -19.54 -18.97
CA ASN A 80 -5.39 -20.13 -19.13
C ASN A 80 -5.60 -21.19 -18.04
N ALA A 81 -6.62 -21.01 -17.20
CA ALA A 81 -6.92 -21.89 -16.07
C ALA A 81 -7.45 -23.26 -16.50
N GLU A 82 -8.04 -23.37 -17.70
CA GLU A 82 -8.63 -24.62 -18.21
C GLU A 82 -7.54 -25.60 -18.66
N TYR A 83 -6.52 -25.11 -19.36
CA TYR A 83 -5.45 -25.94 -19.95
C TYR A 83 -4.11 -25.85 -19.22
N GLY A 84 -3.91 -24.81 -18.40
CA GLY A 84 -2.65 -24.55 -17.68
C GLY A 84 -1.51 -24.02 -18.54
N ASN A 85 -1.75 -23.72 -19.82
CA ASN A 85 -0.75 -23.07 -20.68
C ASN A 85 -0.68 -21.56 -20.39
N SER A 86 0.46 -20.96 -20.76
CA SER A 86 0.67 -19.52 -20.62
C SER A 86 1.34 -18.93 -21.84
N SER A 87 1.16 -17.62 -22.00
CA SER A 87 1.87 -16.80 -22.99
C SER A 87 2.31 -15.49 -22.35
N VAL A 88 3.30 -14.85 -22.97
CA VAL A 88 3.74 -13.52 -22.54
C VAL A 88 2.68 -12.51 -22.94
N PHE A 89 2.12 -11.83 -21.96
CA PHE A 89 1.17 -10.74 -22.15
C PHE A 89 1.90 -9.42 -22.39
N LEU A 90 2.90 -9.12 -21.54
CA LEU A 90 3.76 -7.95 -21.70
C LEU A 90 5.21 -8.29 -21.32
N GLU A 91 6.13 -8.00 -22.22
CA GLU A 91 7.56 -8.25 -22.03
C GLU A 91 8.19 -7.24 -21.07
N ASN A 92 9.20 -7.69 -20.32
CA ASN A 92 9.93 -6.85 -19.38
C ASN A 92 10.65 -5.65 -20.06
N SER A 93 11.14 -5.86 -21.28
CA SER A 93 11.80 -4.88 -22.15
C SER A 93 10.91 -3.66 -22.41
N THR A 94 9.59 -3.85 -22.45
CA THR A 94 8.64 -2.75 -22.60
C THR A 94 8.71 -1.80 -21.40
N PHE A 95 8.99 -2.32 -20.20
CA PHE A 95 9.14 -1.48 -19.02
C PHE A 95 10.44 -0.68 -19.00
N ASP A 96 11.52 -1.23 -19.57
CA ASP A 96 12.82 -0.57 -19.62
C ASP A 96 12.78 0.71 -20.48
N GLU A 97 11.93 0.76 -21.50
CA GLU A 97 11.73 1.93 -22.36
C GLU A 97 11.05 3.12 -21.65
N PHE A 98 10.35 2.91 -20.53
CA PHE A 98 9.64 3.99 -19.82
C PHE A 98 10.56 4.89 -18.98
N GLY A 99 11.81 4.48 -18.74
CA GLY A 99 12.78 5.28 -17.97
C GLY A 99 12.46 5.44 -16.47
N HIS A 100 11.43 4.76 -15.97
CA HIS A 100 11.00 4.78 -14.57
C HIS A 100 10.69 3.37 -14.06
N SER A 101 10.94 3.13 -12.78
CA SER A 101 10.58 1.87 -12.13
C SER A 101 9.09 1.82 -11.85
N ILE A 102 8.40 0.84 -12.46
CA ILE A 102 6.97 0.62 -12.27
C ILE A 102 6.72 -0.07 -10.93
N ASN A 103 5.88 0.54 -10.09
CA ASN A 103 5.47 0.02 -8.78
C ASN A 103 4.35 -1.03 -8.92
N ASP A 104 3.28 -0.68 -9.65
CA ASP A 104 2.16 -1.57 -9.95
C ASP A 104 1.60 -1.28 -11.36
N TYR A 105 0.70 -2.13 -11.82
CA TYR A 105 0.01 -1.96 -13.10
C TYR A 105 -1.47 -2.38 -12.98
N SER A 106 -2.31 -1.95 -13.91
CA SER A 106 -3.72 -2.38 -13.97
C SER A 106 -4.21 -2.40 -15.41
N ILE A 107 -4.82 -3.49 -15.85
CA ILE A 107 -5.27 -3.67 -17.24
C ILE A 107 -6.72 -3.21 -17.35
N SER A 108 -7.07 -2.50 -18.44
CA SER A 108 -8.46 -2.18 -18.73
C SER A 108 -9.26 -3.48 -18.95
N PRO A 109 -10.53 -3.57 -18.52
CA PRO A 109 -11.30 -4.81 -18.64
C PRO A 109 -11.51 -5.34 -20.06
N ASP A 110 -11.36 -4.49 -21.07
CA ASP A 110 -11.40 -4.91 -22.47
C ASP A 110 -10.03 -5.34 -23.04
N GLY A 111 -8.98 -5.33 -22.22
CA GLY A 111 -7.63 -5.77 -22.59
C GLY A 111 -6.91 -4.85 -23.59
N GLN A 112 -7.44 -3.65 -23.86
CA GLN A 112 -6.85 -2.74 -24.85
C GLN A 112 -5.74 -1.85 -24.28
N PHE A 113 -5.79 -1.57 -22.98
CA PHE A 113 -4.85 -0.65 -22.32
C PHE A 113 -4.30 -1.23 -21.03
N ILE A 114 -3.09 -0.80 -20.68
CA ILE A 114 -2.49 -1.05 -19.37
C ILE A 114 -2.10 0.29 -18.72
N LEU A 115 -2.59 0.49 -17.50
CA LEU A 115 -2.20 1.57 -16.60
C LEU A 115 -0.93 1.16 -15.87
N LEU A 116 0.06 2.04 -15.86
CA LEU A 116 1.38 1.85 -15.24
C LEU A 116 1.55 2.87 -14.13
N GLU A 117 1.78 2.42 -12.91
CA GLU A 117 1.95 3.26 -11.73
C GLU A 117 3.44 3.42 -11.39
N TYR A 118 3.91 4.65 -11.19
CA TYR A 118 5.28 4.95 -10.81
C TYR A 118 5.34 6.19 -9.91
N ASN A 119 6.50 6.50 -9.33
CA ASN A 119 6.64 7.55 -8.31
C ASN A 119 5.66 7.41 -7.13
N TYR A 120 5.46 6.16 -6.68
CA TYR A 120 4.61 5.84 -5.54
C TYR A 120 5.13 6.51 -4.25
N VAL A 121 4.28 7.30 -3.60
CA VAL A 121 4.54 7.91 -2.30
C VAL A 121 3.39 7.56 -1.37
N LYS A 122 3.69 6.73 -0.37
CA LYS A 122 2.72 6.31 0.65
C LYS A 122 2.27 7.50 1.50
N GLN A 123 0.97 7.55 1.82
CA GLN A 123 0.39 8.56 2.70
C GLN A 123 -0.07 7.94 4.03
N TRP A 124 -1.19 7.22 4.06
CA TRP A 124 -1.69 6.51 5.26
C TRP A 124 -1.61 5.00 5.11
N ARG A 125 -2.62 4.23 5.56
CA ARG A 125 -2.60 2.76 5.48
C ARG A 125 -2.81 2.26 4.05
N HIS A 126 -3.77 2.84 3.36
CA HIS A 126 -4.20 2.48 2.00
C HIS A 126 -3.93 3.60 0.99
N SER A 127 -3.88 4.85 1.43
CA SER A 127 -3.65 6.01 0.56
C SER A 127 -2.21 6.20 0.16
N TYR A 128 -2.05 6.74 -1.04
CA TYR A 128 -0.79 7.11 -1.65
C TYR A 128 -1.07 8.12 -2.76
N THR A 129 0.00 8.74 -3.27
CA THR A 129 -0.02 9.48 -4.54
C THR A 129 0.98 8.85 -5.49
N ALA A 130 0.67 8.89 -6.78
CA ALA A 130 1.57 8.38 -7.80
C ALA A 130 1.45 9.17 -9.11
N SER A 131 2.39 8.93 -10.02
CA SER A 131 2.26 9.25 -11.43
C SER A 131 1.78 8.02 -12.19
N TYR A 132 1.01 8.26 -13.26
CA TYR A 132 0.40 7.19 -14.03
C TYR A 132 0.61 7.40 -15.52
N ASP A 133 0.90 6.31 -16.20
CA ASP A 133 1.05 6.25 -17.65
C ASP A 133 0.11 5.19 -18.22
N ILE A 134 -0.45 5.46 -19.40
CA ILE A 134 -1.33 4.51 -20.09
C ILE A 134 -0.62 4.06 -21.36
N TYR A 135 -0.50 2.76 -21.53
CA TYR A 135 0.07 2.13 -22.72
C TYR A 135 -1.03 1.42 -23.51
N ASP A 136 -1.09 1.72 -24.81
CA ASP A 136 -2.01 1.11 -25.77
C ASP A 136 -1.40 -0.21 -26.26
N LEU A 137 -2.04 -1.33 -25.90
CA LEU A 137 -1.54 -2.68 -26.20
C LEU A 137 -1.70 -3.03 -27.68
N ASN A 138 -2.65 -2.41 -28.37
CA ASN A 138 -2.87 -2.62 -29.81
C ASN A 138 -1.82 -1.90 -30.65
N LYS A 139 -1.57 -0.62 -30.34
CA LYS A 139 -0.56 0.20 -31.04
C LYS A 139 0.85 -0.04 -30.54
N ARG A 140 1.00 -0.68 -29.38
CA ARG A 140 2.26 -0.90 -28.68
C ARG A 140 3.01 0.40 -28.40
N GLN A 141 2.28 1.41 -27.92
CA GLN A 141 2.82 2.75 -27.69
C GLN A 141 2.25 3.38 -26.41
N LEU A 142 3.08 4.22 -25.78
CA LEU A 142 2.65 5.04 -24.66
C LEU A 142 1.76 6.20 -25.14
N ILE A 143 0.70 6.47 -24.41
CA ILE A 143 -0.17 7.63 -24.64
C ILE A 143 0.51 8.87 -24.05
N THR A 144 0.95 9.77 -24.93
CA THR A 144 1.72 10.97 -24.56
C THR A 144 0.87 12.24 -24.50
N GLU A 145 -0.32 12.22 -25.10
CA GLU A 145 -1.28 13.32 -25.14
C GLU A 145 -2.26 13.24 -23.96
N GLU A 146 -2.70 14.39 -23.44
CA GLU A 146 -3.75 14.48 -22.40
C GLU A 146 -3.55 13.55 -21.19
N ARG A 147 -2.29 13.38 -20.78
CA ARG A 147 -1.87 12.46 -19.72
C ARG A 147 -2.59 12.73 -18.39
N ILE A 148 -2.68 11.67 -17.57
CA ILE A 148 -3.12 11.80 -16.18
C ILE A 148 -2.13 12.74 -15.45
N PRO A 149 -2.61 13.77 -14.73
CA PRO A 149 -1.72 14.69 -14.02
C PRO A 149 -0.82 13.97 -13.00
N ASN A 150 0.39 14.50 -12.79
CA ASN A 150 1.26 14.03 -11.71
C ASN A 150 0.62 14.25 -10.33
N ASN A 151 1.06 13.49 -9.34
CA ASN A 151 0.52 13.49 -7.98
C ASN A 151 -0.98 13.17 -7.96
N THR A 152 -1.43 12.28 -8.84
CA THR A 152 -2.80 11.78 -8.83
C THR A 152 -3.01 10.90 -7.60
N GLN A 153 -4.11 11.15 -6.89
CA GLN A 153 -4.40 10.54 -5.60
C GLN A 153 -4.97 9.14 -5.76
N TRP A 154 -5.82 8.94 -6.76
CA TRP A 154 -6.42 7.63 -7.00
C TRP A 154 -6.78 7.46 -8.47
N VAL A 155 -6.69 6.23 -9.00
CA VAL A 155 -7.10 5.87 -10.35
C VAL A 155 -7.81 4.53 -10.36
N THR A 156 -8.88 4.41 -11.13
CA THR A 156 -9.60 3.14 -11.32
C THR A 156 -10.22 3.05 -12.71
N TRP A 157 -10.02 1.91 -13.39
CA TRP A 157 -10.75 1.57 -14.62
C TRP A 157 -12.25 1.35 -14.30
N SER A 158 -13.12 1.66 -15.26
CA SER A 158 -14.51 1.19 -15.23
C SER A 158 -14.53 -0.34 -15.29
N PRO A 159 -15.57 -1.01 -14.77
CA PRO A 159 -15.65 -2.47 -14.72
C PRO A 159 -15.79 -3.15 -16.09
N VAL A 160 -16.13 -2.38 -17.13
CA VAL A 160 -16.21 -2.82 -18.53
C VAL A 160 -15.59 -1.75 -19.44
N GLY A 161 -15.07 -2.16 -20.60
CA GLY A 161 -14.43 -1.24 -21.54
C GLY A 161 -13.12 -0.66 -21.00
N HIS A 162 -12.91 0.64 -21.25
CA HIS A 162 -11.67 1.35 -20.91
C HIS A 162 -11.93 2.78 -20.42
N LYS A 163 -13.11 3.09 -19.87
CA LYS A 163 -13.28 4.37 -19.17
C LYS A 163 -12.43 4.36 -17.90
N LEU A 164 -11.97 5.52 -17.47
CA LEU A 164 -11.11 5.65 -16.30
C LEU A 164 -11.60 6.80 -15.44
N ALA A 165 -11.70 6.58 -14.14
CA ALA A 165 -11.93 7.63 -13.15
C ALA A 165 -10.66 7.85 -12.34
N TYR A 166 -10.35 9.10 -12.05
CA TYR A 166 -9.23 9.44 -11.18
C TYR A 166 -9.55 10.64 -10.30
N VAL A 167 -8.81 10.77 -9.20
CA VAL A 167 -8.91 11.90 -8.27
C VAL A 167 -7.62 12.68 -8.27
N TRP A 168 -7.74 13.98 -8.51
CA TRP A 168 -6.62 14.92 -8.52
C TRP A 168 -7.02 16.22 -7.85
N ASN A 169 -6.20 16.72 -6.92
CA ASN A 169 -6.52 17.88 -6.07
C ASN A 169 -7.90 17.77 -5.40
N ASN A 170 -8.22 16.59 -4.87
CA ASN A 170 -9.50 16.26 -4.23
C ASN A 170 -10.73 16.42 -5.12
N ASP A 171 -10.56 16.45 -6.45
CA ASP A 171 -11.65 16.46 -7.42
C ASP A 171 -11.61 15.23 -8.34
N ILE A 172 -12.80 14.79 -8.73
CA ILE A 172 -13.00 13.60 -9.56
C ILE A 172 -12.96 14.01 -11.02
N TYR A 173 -12.29 13.20 -11.83
CA TYR A 173 -12.21 13.32 -13.27
C TYR A 173 -12.52 11.98 -13.92
N VAL A 174 -13.15 12.02 -15.10
CA VAL A 174 -13.44 10.84 -15.92
C VAL A 174 -12.83 11.02 -17.30
N LYS A 175 -12.07 10.02 -17.76
CA LYS A 175 -11.71 9.85 -19.16
C LYS A 175 -12.59 8.77 -19.77
N ILE A 176 -13.26 9.10 -20.87
CA ILE A 176 -13.94 8.10 -21.69
C ILE A 176 -12.91 7.40 -22.57
N GLU A 177 -11.97 8.18 -23.14
CA GLU A 177 -10.83 7.66 -23.87
C GLU A 177 -9.51 8.13 -23.27
N PRO A 178 -8.51 7.23 -23.12
CA PRO A 178 -7.23 7.56 -22.49
C PRO A 178 -6.46 8.73 -23.10
N ASN A 179 -6.54 8.92 -24.42
CA ASN A 179 -5.80 9.95 -25.17
C ASN A 179 -6.56 11.27 -25.35
N LEU A 180 -7.77 11.39 -24.81
CA LEU A 180 -8.59 12.61 -24.90
C LEU A 180 -8.61 13.37 -23.58
N PRO A 181 -8.96 14.67 -23.56
CA PRO A 181 -9.07 15.44 -22.33
C PRO A 181 -10.06 14.82 -21.33
N SER A 182 -9.80 15.02 -20.05
CA SER A 182 -10.66 14.50 -18.98
C SER A 182 -11.88 15.38 -18.74
N TYR A 183 -13.02 14.78 -18.42
CA TYR A 183 -14.20 15.46 -17.92
C TYR A 183 -14.08 15.65 -16.40
N ARG A 184 -14.02 16.89 -15.93
CA ARG A 184 -14.08 17.20 -14.50
C ARG A 184 -15.50 16.99 -13.97
N ILE A 185 -15.64 16.23 -12.91
CA ILE A 185 -16.93 15.86 -12.30
C ILE A 185 -17.24 16.73 -11.08
N THR A 186 -16.23 17.13 -10.32
CA THR A 186 -16.36 17.97 -9.12
C THR A 186 -15.44 19.18 -9.17
N TRP A 187 -15.83 20.27 -8.49
CA TRP A 187 -15.09 21.52 -8.41
C TRP A 187 -14.91 22.03 -6.98
N THR A 188 -15.36 21.26 -6.00
CA THR A 188 -15.38 21.64 -4.59
C THR A 188 -14.15 21.15 -3.84
N GLY A 189 -13.29 20.34 -4.49
CA GLY A 189 -12.06 19.80 -3.91
C GLY A 189 -11.23 20.88 -3.24
N LYS A 190 -10.86 20.62 -2.00
CA LYS A 190 -10.02 21.52 -1.20
C LYS A 190 -9.15 20.69 -0.29
N GLU A 191 -7.84 20.87 -0.43
CA GLU A 191 -6.83 20.18 0.38
C GLU A 191 -7.17 20.27 1.86
N ASP A 192 -7.12 19.12 2.54
CA ASP A 192 -7.41 18.93 3.96
C ASP A 192 -8.79 19.41 4.45
N ILE A 193 -9.75 19.63 3.55
CA ILE A 193 -11.08 20.13 3.91
C ILE A 193 -12.20 19.41 3.16
N ILE A 194 -12.13 19.32 1.84
CA ILE A 194 -13.18 18.69 1.01
C ILE A 194 -12.54 17.62 0.16
N TYR A 195 -13.00 16.38 0.31
CA TYR A 195 -12.51 15.21 -0.41
C TYR A 195 -13.62 14.65 -1.29
N ASN A 196 -13.47 14.68 -2.62
CA ASN A 196 -14.41 14.04 -3.54
C ASN A 196 -13.83 12.74 -4.07
N GLY A 197 -14.52 11.61 -3.83
CA GLY A 197 -14.13 10.31 -4.40
C GLY A 197 -12.97 9.61 -3.72
N ILE A 198 -12.38 10.23 -2.70
CA ILE A 198 -11.40 9.60 -1.80
C ILE A 198 -11.83 9.88 -0.37
N THR A 199 -11.45 9.00 0.55
CA THR A 199 -11.73 9.17 1.98
C THR A 199 -10.83 10.22 2.62
N ASP A 200 -11.32 10.87 3.67
CA ASP A 200 -10.48 11.54 4.67
C ASP A 200 -9.82 10.50 5.59
N TRP A 201 -9.07 10.96 6.61
CA TRP A 201 -8.31 10.07 7.49
C TRP A 201 -9.18 9.06 8.23
N VAL A 202 -10.30 9.49 8.84
CA VAL A 202 -11.09 8.59 9.71
C VAL A 202 -11.87 7.58 8.88
N TYR A 203 -12.37 7.97 7.70
CA TYR A 203 -13.05 7.03 6.81
C TYR A 203 -12.08 6.03 6.19
N GLU A 204 -10.85 6.43 5.86
CA GLU A 204 -9.85 5.50 5.33
C GLU A 204 -9.55 4.40 6.36
N GLU A 205 -9.27 4.79 7.60
CA GLU A 205 -8.67 3.91 8.60
C GLU A 205 -9.71 3.10 9.38
N GLU A 206 -10.87 3.69 9.68
CA GLU A 206 -11.84 3.14 10.65
C GLU A 206 -13.20 2.76 10.04
N VAL A 207 -13.61 3.38 8.91
CA VAL A 207 -14.95 3.16 8.34
C VAL A 207 -14.92 2.28 7.10
N PHE A 208 -14.16 2.67 6.07
CA PHE A 208 -14.10 1.95 4.79
C PHE A 208 -12.95 0.94 4.74
N SER A 209 -11.88 1.18 5.50
CA SER A 209 -10.63 0.40 5.39
C SER A 209 -10.07 0.39 3.95
N ALA A 210 -10.25 1.50 3.24
CA ALA A 210 -9.86 1.70 1.84
C ALA A 210 -9.81 3.19 1.51
N TYR A 211 -8.95 3.57 0.56
CA TYR A 211 -8.80 4.98 0.16
C TYR A 211 -9.85 5.45 -0.85
N SER A 212 -10.24 4.58 -1.79
CA SER A 212 -11.26 4.90 -2.79
C SER A 212 -12.62 5.11 -2.14
N ALA A 213 -13.28 6.20 -2.49
CA ALA A 213 -14.69 6.44 -2.22
C ALA A 213 -15.47 6.66 -3.54
N LEU A 214 -15.06 5.92 -4.58
CA LEU A 214 -15.69 5.82 -5.89
C LEU A 214 -16.26 4.41 -6.11
N TRP A 215 -17.43 4.32 -6.72
CA TRP A 215 -18.02 3.05 -7.13
C TRP A 215 -18.66 3.17 -8.50
N TRP A 216 -18.09 2.47 -9.48
CA TRP A 216 -18.68 2.34 -10.80
C TRP A 216 -19.93 1.44 -10.75
N SER A 217 -20.96 1.79 -11.51
CA SER A 217 -22.04 0.83 -11.81
C SER A 217 -21.48 -0.35 -12.61
N PRO A 218 -22.08 -1.56 -12.54
CA PRO A 218 -21.56 -2.76 -13.19
C PRO A 218 -21.26 -2.63 -14.69
N ASN A 219 -22.02 -1.80 -15.42
CA ASN A 219 -21.85 -1.56 -16.85
C ASN A 219 -21.04 -0.27 -17.17
N GLY A 220 -20.51 0.42 -16.17
CA GLY A 220 -19.75 1.67 -16.34
C GLY A 220 -20.56 2.89 -16.81
N THR A 221 -21.90 2.85 -16.81
CA THR A 221 -22.73 4.02 -17.17
C THR A 221 -22.70 5.08 -16.07
N PHE A 222 -22.80 4.68 -14.80
CA PHE A 222 -22.81 5.59 -13.66
C PHE A 222 -21.53 5.48 -12.83
N LEU A 223 -21.13 6.60 -12.26
CA LEU A 223 -20.11 6.66 -11.22
C LEU A 223 -20.72 7.28 -9.97
N ALA A 224 -20.76 6.50 -8.89
CA ALA A 224 -21.14 6.97 -7.58
C ALA A 224 -19.90 7.39 -6.78
N TYR A 225 -20.04 8.39 -5.92
CA TYR A 225 -18.94 8.83 -5.07
C TYR A 225 -19.43 9.47 -3.76
N ALA A 226 -18.59 9.41 -2.74
CA ALA A 226 -18.77 10.18 -1.52
C ALA A 226 -17.97 11.50 -1.57
N GLN A 227 -18.50 12.53 -0.93
CA GLN A 227 -17.82 13.77 -0.61
C GLN A 227 -17.74 13.89 0.92
N PHE A 228 -16.52 14.01 1.45
CA PHE A 228 -16.26 14.26 2.87
C PHE A 228 -15.92 15.73 3.08
N ASN A 229 -16.42 16.30 4.17
CA ASN A 229 -16.18 17.68 4.55
C ASN A 229 -15.72 17.76 6.00
N ASP A 230 -14.46 18.17 6.13
CA ASP A 230 -13.67 18.21 7.35
C ASP A 230 -13.52 19.63 7.90
N THR A 231 -14.28 20.59 7.38
CA THR A 231 -14.17 22.02 7.74
C THR A 231 -14.18 22.28 9.25
N GLU A 232 -14.98 21.52 10.00
CA GLU A 232 -15.13 21.68 11.45
C GLU A 232 -14.38 20.61 12.25
N VAL A 233 -13.68 19.69 11.57
CA VAL A 233 -12.93 18.61 12.21
C VAL A 233 -11.64 19.18 12.82
N PRO A 234 -11.35 18.95 14.11
CA PRO A 234 -10.10 19.40 14.70
C PRO A 234 -8.87 18.77 14.04
N LEU A 235 -7.78 19.52 13.98
CA LEU A 235 -6.51 19.05 13.43
C LEU A 235 -5.67 18.37 14.51
N ILE A 236 -5.04 17.25 14.17
CA ILE A 236 -3.83 16.79 14.85
C ILE A 236 -2.61 17.43 14.18
N GLU A 237 -1.65 17.88 14.98
CA GLU A 237 -0.42 18.50 14.51
C GLU A 237 0.80 17.75 15.07
N TYR A 238 1.78 17.47 14.22
CA TYR A 238 3.05 16.86 14.63
C TYR A 238 4.21 17.32 13.75
N SER A 239 5.44 17.20 14.27
CA SER A 239 6.65 17.59 13.54
C SER A 239 7.15 16.49 12.61
N PHE A 240 7.46 16.86 11.37
CA PHE A 240 8.12 16.02 10.39
C PHE A 240 9.49 16.61 10.05
N TYR A 241 10.55 15.86 10.38
CA TYR A 241 11.93 16.36 10.31
C TYR A 241 12.56 16.21 8.92
N SER A 242 12.07 15.30 8.08
CA SER A 242 12.63 14.98 6.76
C SER A 242 14.14 14.70 6.78
N ASP A 243 14.80 14.79 5.63
CA ASP A 243 16.24 14.72 5.47
C ASP A 243 16.96 15.90 6.14
N GLU A 244 18.23 15.71 6.47
CA GLU A 244 19.09 16.71 7.12
C GLU A 244 19.27 18.01 6.34
N SER A 245 18.93 18.02 5.04
CA SER A 245 18.93 19.22 4.20
C SER A 245 17.79 20.18 4.54
N LEU A 246 16.73 19.70 5.19
CA LEU A 246 15.62 20.53 5.66
C LEU A 246 15.95 21.15 7.01
N GLN A 247 16.44 22.39 7.00
CA GLN A 247 16.89 23.08 8.21
C GLN A 247 15.80 23.27 9.29
N TYR A 248 14.57 23.52 8.88
CA TYR A 248 13.43 23.75 9.79
C TYR A 248 12.37 22.65 9.59
N PRO A 249 12.00 21.91 10.65
CA PRO A 249 11.00 20.86 10.54
C PRO A 249 9.66 21.38 10.02
N LYS A 250 8.97 20.54 9.24
CA LYS A 250 7.61 20.81 8.79
C LYS A 250 6.63 20.45 9.90
N THR A 251 5.58 21.26 10.09
CA THR A 251 4.41 20.84 10.89
C THR A 251 3.42 20.18 9.95
N VAL A 252 3.16 18.89 10.17
CA VAL A 252 2.09 18.16 9.48
C VAL A 252 0.79 18.41 10.24
N ARG A 253 -0.28 18.67 9.50
CA ARG A 253 -1.62 18.95 10.03
C ARG A 253 -2.59 18.02 9.33
N VAL A 254 -3.44 17.33 10.08
CA VAL A 254 -4.39 16.36 9.53
C VAL A 254 -5.72 16.53 10.26
N PRO A 255 -6.86 16.67 9.57
CA PRO A 255 -8.16 16.54 10.21
C PRO A 255 -8.30 15.17 10.88
N TYR A 256 -8.48 15.16 12.19
CA TYR A 256 -8.49 13.94 13.00
C TYR A 256 -9.50 14.07 14.15
N PRO A 257 -10.68 13.46 14.03
CA PRO A 257 -11.68 13.50 15.10
C PRO A 257 -11.28 12.55 16.23
N LYS A 258 -10.76 13.11 17.34
CA LYS A 258 -10.60 12.35 18.58
C LYS A 258 -11.96 11.99 19.18
N ALA A 259 -11.98 11.04 20.10
CA ALA A 259 -13.22 10.65 20.80
C ALA A 259 -13.97 11.87 21.35
N GLY A 260 -15.25 12.02 20.94
CA GLY A 260 -16.12 13.13 21.33
C GLY A 260 -15.92 14.43 20.53
N ALA A 261 -14.97 14.49 19.61
CA ALA A 261 -14.79 15.62 18.69
C ALA A 261 -15.79 15.57 17.52
N VAL A 262 -15.88 16.67 16.77
CA VAL A 262 -16.71 16.78 15.58
C VAL A 262 -16.19 15.84 14.50
N ASN A 263 -17.08 14.98 13.99
CA ASN A 263 -16.80 14.09 12.85
C ASN A 263 -16.97 14.83 11.51
N PRO A 264 -16.30 14.35 10.45
CA PRO A 264 -16.54 14.86 9.11
C PRO A 264 -17.97 14.59 8.65
N THR A 265 -18.52 15.52 7.88
CA THR A 265 -19.85 15.34 7.26
C THR A 265 -19.71 14.69 5.90
N VAL A 266 -20.66 13.83 5.52
CA VAL A 266 -20.62 13.09 4.25
C VAL A 266 -21.84 13.37 3.38
N LYS A 267 -21.62 13.48 2.08
CA LYS A 267 -22.66 13.48 1.04
C LYS A 267 -22.37 12.42 0.01
N PHE A 268 -23.40 11.80 -0.54
CA PHE A 268 -23.27 10.77 -1.58
C PHE A 268 -23.90 11.24 -2.87
N PHE A 269 -23.21 11.02 -3.99
CA PHE A 269 -23.62 11.49 -5.31
C PHE A 269 -23.51 10.39 -6.36
N VAL A 270 -24.30 10.52 -7.42
CA VAL A 270 -24.21 9.68 -8.62
C VAL A 270 -24.20 10.57 -9.86
N VAL A 271 -23.26 10.33 -10.77
CA VAL A 271 -23.18 10.99 -12.08
C VAL A 271 -23.37 9.97 -13.21
N ASN A 272 -24.09 10.36 -14.26
CA ASN A 272 -24.17 9.59 -15.50
C ASN A 272 -22.99 9.97 -16.41
N THR A 273 -22.13 9.00 -16.69
CA THR A 273 -20.90 9.19 -17.48
C THR A 273 -21.16 9.16 -19.00
N ASP A 274 -22.28 8.58 -19.45
CA ASP A 274 -22.64 8.54 -20.88
C ASP A 274 -23.20 9.89 -21.36
N SER A 275 -23.65 10.75 -20.44
CA SER A 275 -24.14 12.10 -20.74
C SER A 275 -23.10 13.20 -20.61
N LEU A 276 -21.82 12.85 -20.42
CA LEU A 276 -20.75 13.85 -20.30
C LEU A 276 -20.52 14.57 -21.63
N SER A 277 -20.30 15.87 -21.56
CA SER A 277 -20.06 16.74 -22.72
C SER A 277 -18.96 17.73 -22.40
N SER A 278 -18.18 18.11 -23.41
CA SER A 278 -17.11 19.10 -23.28
C SER A 278 -17.65 20.53 -23.12
N VAL A 279 -18.94 20.75 -23.39
CA VAL A 279 -19.56 22.08 -23.40
C VAL A 279 -20.32 22.38 -22.10
N THR A 280 -20.79 21.35 -21.40
CA THR A 280 -21.60 21.49 -20.19
C THR A 280 -20.97 20.78 -19.01
N ASN A 281 -20.98 21.42 -17.84
CA ASN A 281 -20.51 20.79 -16.61
C ASN A 281 -21.30 19.52 -16.30
N ALA A 282 -20.59 18.48 -15.85
CA ALA A 282 -21.19 17.27 -15.34
C ALA A 282 -22.16 17.58 -14.19
N THR A 283 -23.36 17.01 -14.24
CA THR A 283 -24.36 17.18 -13.18
C THR A 283 -24.43 15.89 -12.38
N SER A 284 -24.09 15.99 -11.10
CA SER A 284 -24.22 14.88 -10.14
C SER A 284 -25.52 15.03 -9.35
N ILE A 285 -26.25 13.93 -9.16
CA ILE A 285 -27.45 13.89 -8.32
C ILE A 285 -27.03 13.46 -6.91
N GLN A 286 -27.37 14.27 -5.90
CA GLN A 286 -27.16 13.88 -4.51
C GLN A 286 -28.20 12.83 -4.10
N ILE A 287 -27.75 11.73 -3.50
CA ILE A 287 -28.62 10.74 -2.88
C ILE A 287 -28.74 11.07 -1.40
N THR A 288 -29.96 11.30 -0.95
CA THR A 288 -30.23 11.54 0.47
C THR A 288 -30.35 10.22 1.21
N ALA A 289 -29.86 10.21 2.46
CA ALA A 289 -30.07 9.07 3.34
C ALA A 289 -31.58 8.82 3.53
N PRO A 290 -32.01 7.55 3.64
CA PRO A 290 -33.39 7.22 3.97
C PRO A 290 -33.81 7.92 5.27
N ALA A 291 -35.05 8.41 5.34
CA ALA A 291 -35.55 9.13 6.51
C ALA A 291 -35.42 8.33 7.82
N SER A 292 -35.48 6.99 7.74
CA SER A 292 -35.28 6.09 8.88
C SER A 292 -33.89 6.15 9.51
N MET A 293 -32.87 6.61 8.78
CA MET A 293 -31.49 6.77 9.27
C MET A 293 -31.24 8.13 9.91
N LEU A 294 -32.17 9.08 9.76
CA LEU A 294 -32.04 10.46 10.28
C LEU A 294 -32.74 10.66 11.62
N ILE A 295 -33.48 9.66 12.10
CA ILE A 295 -34.17 9.66 13.39
C ILE A 295 -33.42 8.68 14.30
N GLY A 296 -32.30 9.13 14.84
CA GLY A 296 -31.46 8.41 15.80
C GLY A 296 -31.01 9.35 16.90
#